data_AF-A0A239I0W2-F1
#
_entry.id   AF-A0A239I0W2-F1
#
_cell.length_a   1.000
_cell.length_b   1.000
_cell.length_c   1.000
_cell.angle_alpha   90.00
_cell.angle_beta   90.00
_cell.angle_gamma   90.00
#
_symmetry.space_group_name_H-M   'P 1'
#
loop_
_entity.id
_entity.type
_entity.pdbx_description
1 polymer ?
#
loop_
_entity_poly.entity_id
_entity_poly.type
_entity_poly.pdbx_seq_one_letter_code
_entity_poly.pdbx_strand_id
1 'polypeptide(L)'
;MSWTPGPFGYPGDYKWDTFKTRANLSGGQATAGAFELTATLPDTSSFDFTAFSLDLEKPLIANQQYTVTNWPFSNGGVDLTDQQETAIQALFDIADPMSLDFTTNEIYSSGFQLALYEVVYETSGNPYTLAFESSGTTTFYAEPTDYSDTGEVGAVAFANSILSTLNSGTGWVSGAYELFWLQNTNNVGENLVSGYTVGSNPGFPAAPIPLPASGLLLIGGLGALAVARRRRKVA
;
A
#
# COMPACT_ATOMS: atom_id res chain seq x y z
N MET A 1 -12.22 -15.09 1.39
CA MET A 1 -12.90 -14.09 0.54
C MET A 1 -12.44 -14.39 -0.87
N SER A 2 -13.36 -14.63 -1.82
CA SER A 2 -12.99 -15.02 -3.18
C SER A 2 -13.12 -13.79 -4.06
N TRP A 3 -12.01 -13.34 -4.61
CA TRP A 3 -11.99 -12.24 -5.56
C TRP A 3 -11.89 -12.80 -6.97
N THR A 4 -12.52 -12.13 -7.91
CA THR A 4 -12.40 -12.37 -9.33
C THR A 4 -12.10 -11.01 -9.94
N PRO A 5 -10.82 -10.68 -10.22
CA PRO A 5 -10.51 -9.67 -11.20
C PRO A 5 -11.40 -9.90 -12.41
N GLY A 6 -12.14 -8.89 -12.85
CA GLY A 6 -12.87 -8.99 -14.11
C GLY A 6 -11.95 -9.43 -15.26
N PRO A 7 -12.50 -9.78 -16.43
CA PRO A 7 -11.66 -9.81 -17.63
C PRO A 7 -10.87 -8.49 -17.67
N PHE A 8 -9.58 -8.56 -18.00
CA PHE A 8 -8.79 -7.37 -18.33
C PHE A 8 -9.47 -6.65 -19.52
N GLY A 9 -10.49 -5.86 -19.23
CA GLY A 9 -11.06 -4.88 -20.13
C GLY A 9 -10.40 -3.59 -19.74
N TYR A 10 -9.24 -3.30 -20.34
CA TYR A 10 -8.50 -2.06 -20.12
C TYR A 10 -9.40 -0.86 -20.48
N PRO A 11 -9.94 -0.10 -19.52
CA PRO A 11 -10.72 1.09 -19.80
C PRO A 11 -9.78 2.29 -19.62
N GLY A 12 -8.80 2.46 -20.50
CA GLY A 12 -7.89 3.61 -20.47
C GLY A 12 -6.46 3.25 -20.87
N ASP A 13 -5.80 4.20 -21.54
CA ASP A 13 -4.42 4.08 -22.00
C ASP A 13 -3.47 3.71 -20.85
N TYR A 14 -2.66 2.67 -21.05
CA TYR A 14 -1.66 2.15 -20.13
C TYR A 14 -0.82 3.26 -19.44
N LYS A 15 -0.72 3.22 -18.10
CA LYS A 15 0.14 4.10 -17.28
C LYS A 15 1.01 3.31 -16.30
N TRP A 16 1.54 2.19 -16.79
CA TRP A 16 2.62 1.45 -16.17
C TRP A 16 3.84 1.50 -17.07
N ASP A 17 5.00 1.43 -16.46
CA ASP A 17 6.27 1.40 -17.19
C ASP A 17 7.15 0.26 -16.72
N THR A 18 8.14 -0.11 -17.54
CA THR A 18 9.07 -1.20 -17.23
C THR A 18 10.41 -0.64 -16.86
N PHE A 19 10.82 -0.83 -15.62
CA PHE A 19 12.14 -0.39 -15.15
C PHE A 19 13.08 -1.57 -15.05
N LYS A 20 14.36 -1.37 -15.34
CA LYS A 20 15.36 -2.37 -14.94
C LYS A 20 15.52 -2.30 -13.44
N THR A 21 15.47 -3.47 -12.83
CA THR A 21 15.69 -3.68 -11.40
C THR A 21 16.84 -4.65 -11.21
N ARG A 22 17.20 -4.93 -9.96
CA ARG A 22 18.28 -5.85 -9.62
C ARG A 22 18.06 -7.22 -10.26
N ALA A 23 19.07 -7.80 -10.91
CA ALA A 23 18.95 -9.07 -11.65
C ALA A 23 18.37 -10.26 -10.86
N ASN A 24 18.47 -10.25 -9.53
CA ASN A 24 17.92 -11.29 -8.66
C ASN A 24 16.43 -11.08 -8.33
N LEU A 25 15.87 -9.91 -8.63
CA LEU A 25 14.45 -9.59 -8.51
C LEU A 25 13.85 -9.62 -9.93
N SER A 26 12.86 -10.48 -10.17
CA SER A 26 12.08 -10.52 -11.41
C SER A 26 12.89 -10.64 -12.72
N GLY A 27 14.05 -11.31 -12.69
CA GLY A 27 14.91 -11.46 -13.87
C GLY A 27 15.55 -10.15 -14.36
N GLY A 28 15.55 -9.09 -13.54
CA GLY A 28 16.16 -7.80 -13.82
C GLY A 28 15.24 -6.74 -14.43
N GLN A 29 13.93 -6.98 -14.49
CA GLN A 29 12.93 -6.01 -14.95
C GLN A 29 11.69 -6.04 -14.07
N ALA A 30 11.07 -4.89 -13.80
CA ALA A 30 9.80 -4.81 -13.09
C ALA A 30 8.85 -3.86 -13.78
N THR A 31 7.58 -4.27 -13.87
CA THR A 31 6.49 -3.36 -14.23
C THR A 31 6.08 -2.57 -13.00
N ALA A 32 6.02 -1.24 -13.12
CA ALA A 32 5.62 -0.35 -12.05
C ALA A 32 4.38 0.45 -12.49
N GLY A 33 3.34 0.44 -11.67
CA GLY A 33 2.14 1.25 -11.85
C GLY A 33 1.01 0.80 -10.93
N ALA A 34 -0.03 1.61 -10.85
CA ALA A 34 -1.26 1.31 -10.16
C ALA A 34 -2.10 0.28 -10.92
N PHE A 35 -2.80 -0.59 -10.19
CA PHE A 35 -3.78 -1.51 -10.73
C PHE A 35 -5.19 -1.03 -10.42
N GLU A 36 -6.00 -0.83 -11.46
CA GLU A 36 -7.46 -0.71 -11.29
C GLU A 36 -8.06 -2.12 -11.22
N LEU A 37 -8.64 -2.44 -10.07
CA LEU A 37 -9.18 -3.77 -9.79
C LEU A 37 -10.66 -3.69 -9.44
N THR A 38 -11.43 -4.62 -10.00
CA THR A 38 -12.80 -4.86 -9.56
C THR A 38 -12.81 -6.00 -8.56
N ALA A 39 -13.46 -5.72 -7.45
CA ALA A 39 -13.59 -6.55 -6.30
C ALA A 39 -14.99 -7.17 -6.30
N THR A 40 -15.13 -8.51 -6.28
CA THR A 40 -16.43 -9.19 -6.06
C THR A 40 -16.52 -9.77 -4.65
N LEU A 41 -17.55 -9.41 -3.90
CA LEU A 41 -17.81 -9.84 -2.53
C LEU A 41 -18.62 -11.15 -2.47
N PRO A 42 -18.61 -11.88 -1.33
CA PRO A 42 -19.39 -13.12 -1.17
C PRO A 42 -20.91 -12.95 -1.35
N ASP A 43 -21.42 -11.73 -1.13
CA ASP A 43 -22.82 -11.37 -1.36
C ASP A 43 -23.11 -10.97 -2.82
N THR A 44 -22.16 -11.19 -3.72
CA THR A 44 -22.18 -10.88 -5.16
C THR A 44 -22.13 -9.39 -5.51
N SER A 45 -22.03 -8.50 -4.52
CA SER A 45 -21.77 -7.09 -4.78
C SER A 45 -20.34 -6.88 -5.31
N SER A 46 -20.12 -5.79 -6.04
CA SER A 46 -18.81 -5.43 -6.55
C SER A 46 -18.50 -3.96 -6.38
N PHE A 47 -17.22 -3.64 -6.24
CA PHE A 47 -16.71 -2.27 -6.23
C PHE A 47 -15.34 -2.22 -6.89
N ASP A 48 -14.98 -1.06 -7.40
CA ASP A 48 -13.67 -0.81 -8.02
C ASP A 48 -12.75 -0.11 -7.03
N PHE A 49 -11.46 -0.43 -7.09
CA PHE A 49 -10.44 0.15 -6.23
C PHE A 49 -9.08 0.13 -6.91
N THR A 50 -8.19 0.99 -6.45
CA THR A 50 -6.80 1.07 -6.93
C THR A 50 -5.88 0.35 -5.95
N ALA A 51 -4.98 -0.50 -6.45
CA ALA A 51 -4.01 -1.22 -5.65
C ALA A 51 -2.61 -1.16 -6.26
N PHE A 52 -1.61 -1.44 -5.43
CA PHE A 52 -0.19 -1.43 -5.79
C PHE A 52 0.45 -2.75 -5.37
N SER A 53 1.41 -3.22 -6.15
CA SER A 53 2.13 -4.46 -5.86
C SER A 53 3.12 -4.28 -4.72
N LEU A 54 3.28 -5.32 -3.92
CA LEU A 54 4.32 -5.44 -2.89
C LEU A 54 5.28 -6.60 -3.14
N ASP A 55 5.11 -7.33 -4.23
CA ASP A 55 5.89 -8.54 -4.51
C ASP A 55 6.37 -8.51 -5.97
N LEU A 56 7.65 -8.16 -6.15
CA LEU A 56 8.32 -8.15 -7.45
C LEU A 56 8.59 -9.55 -8.02
N GLU A 57 8.54 -10.59 -7.18
CA GLU A 57 8.90 -11.95 -7.60
C GLU A 57 7.69 -12.73 -8.14
N LYS A 58 6.48 -12.25 -7.87
CA LYS A 58 5.24 -12.89 -8.33
C LYS A 58 4.50 -11.98 -9.31
N PRO A 59 3.84 -12.57 -10.33
CA PRO A 59 3.06 -11.78 -11.26
C PRO A 59 1.68 -11.43 -10.70
N LEU A 60 1.08 -10.35 -11.22
CA LEU A 60 -0.36 -10.15 -11.14
C LEU A 60 -1.07 -11.22 -12.00
N ILE A 61 -1.94 -12.02 -11.39
CA ILE A 61 -2.73 -13.03 -12.10
C ILE A 61 -4.21 -12.63 -12.02
N ALA A 62 -4.92 -12.75 -13.13
CA ALA A 62 -6.37 -12.57 -13.18
C ALA A 62 -7.10 -13.65 -12.35
N ASN A 63 -8.34 -13.35 -11.92
CA ASN A 63 -9.21 -14.28 -11.21
C ASN A 63 -8.61 -14.88 -9.91
N GLN A 64 -7.74 -14.14 -9.22
CA GLN A 64 -7.13 -14.56 -7.97
C GLN A 64 -7.96 -14.22 -6.74
N GLN A 65 -7.91 -15.11 -5.74
CA GLN A 65 -8.56 -14.90 -4.45
C GLN A 65 -7.60 -14.26 -3.45
N TYR A 66 -7.95 -13.07 -2.98
CA TYR A 66 -7.27 -12.38 -1.89
C TYR A 66 -7.97 -12.49 -0.52
N THR A 67 -7.19 -12.50 0.54
CA THR A 67 -7.67 -12.25 1.90
C THR A 67 -7.30 -10.81 2.27
N VAL A 68 -8.28 -10.03 2.72
CA VAL A 68 -8.03 -8.69 3.25
C VAL A 68 -7.51 -8.83 4.67
N THR A 69 -6.37 -8.21 4.95
CA THR A 69 -5.74 -8.22 6.28
C THR A 69 -5.36 -6.81 6.69
N ASN A 70 -5.23 -6.60 8.01
CA ASN A 70 -4.76 -5.33 8.58
C ASN A 70 -3.24 -5.33 8.82
N TRP A 71 -2.60 -6.48 8.61
CA TRP A 71 -1.17 -6.69 8.74
C TRP A 71 -0.64 -7.21 7.41
N PRO A 72 0.60 -6.88 7.03
CA PRO A 72 1.21 -7.46 5.86
C PRO A 72 1.40 -8.97 6.00
N PHE A 73 1.66 -9.59 4.86
CA PHE A 73 1.27 -10.97 4.53
C PHE A 73 1.93 -12.03 5.41
N SER A 74 1.20 -13.12 5.66
CA SER A 74 1.67 -14.27 6.45
C SER A 74 1.98 -15.51 5.61
N ASN A 75 1.83 -15.43 4.27
CA ASN A 75 1.94 -16.57 3.34
C ASN A 75 3.23 -16.60 2.51
N GLY A 76 4.22 -15.78 2.86
CA GLY A 76 5.47 -15.63 2.12
C GLY A 76 5.41 -14.61 0.99
N GLY A 77 6.58 -14.22 0.48
CA GLY A 77 6.79 -13.02 -0.32
C GLY A 77 7.76 -12.09 0.42
N VAL A 78 7.42 -10.80 0.52
CA VAL A 78 8.18 -9.83 1.33
C VAL A 78 7.60 -9.77 2.75
N ASP A 79 8.42 -10.15 3.74
CA ASP A 79 8.12 -9.92 5.15
C ASP A 79 8.47 -8.47 5.49
N LEU A 80 7.45 -7.62 5.69
CA LEU A 80 7.65 -6.22 6.03
C LEU A 80 7.96 -6.07 7.53
N THR A 81 8.91 -5.17 7.82
CA THR A 81 9.19 -4.73 9.19
C THR A 81 8.22 -3.61 9.61
N ASP A 82 8.04 -3.41 10.92
CA ASP A 82 7.24 -2.29 11.47
C ASP A 82 7.64 -0.92 10.88
N GLN A 83 8.94 -0.73 10.62
CA GLN A 83 9.47 0.49 10.01
C GLN A 83 9.00 0.64 8.56
N GLN A 84 8.99 -0.45 7.79
CA GLN A 84 8.51 -0.43 6.41
C GLN A 84 7.00 -0.24 6.35
N GLU A 85 6.22 -0.88 7.23
CA GLU A 85 4.78 -0.62 7.33
C GLU A 85 4.48 0.85 7.61
N THR A 86 5.19 1.45 8.56
CA THR A 86 5.08 2.88 8.89
C THR A 86 5.46 3.76 7.70
N ALA A 87 6.51 3.39 6.97
CA ALA A 87 6.95 4.11 5.79
C ALA A 87 5.94 4.00 4.63
N ILE A 88 5.32 2.84 4.42
CA ILE A 88 4.28 2.64 3.41
C ILE A 88 3.05 3.51 3.74
N GLN A 89 2.60 3.52 5.00
CA GLN A 89 1.54 4.42 5.44
C GLN A 89 1.87 5.88 5.13
N ALA A 90 3.08 6.33 5.48
CA ALA A 90 3.53 7.68 5.20
C ALA A 90 3.64 7.98 3.69
N LEU A 91 4.00 7.00 2.85
CA LEU A 91 3.99 7.18 1.39
C LEU A 91 2.59 7.49 0.87
N PHE A 92 1.57 6.74 1.31
CA PHE A 92 0.18 7.01 0.92
C PHE A 92 -0.26 8.41 1.37
N ASP A 93 0.10 8.81 2.59
CA ASP A 93 -0.27 10.11 3.15
C ASP A 93 0.45 11.29 2.46
N ILE A 94 1.69 11.09 1.96
CA ILE A 94 2.49 12.10 1.25
C ILE A 94 2.08 12.21 -0.22
N ALA A 95 1.94 11.06 -0.90
CA ALA A 95 1.73 11.01 -2.35
C ALA A 95 0.26 11.18 -2.73
N ASP A 96 -0.65 10.92 -1.79
CA ASP A 96 -2.09 11.09 -1.97
C ASP A 96 -2.66 10.31 -3.17
N PRO A 97 -2.45 8.98 -3.23
CA PRO A 97 -2.71 8.19 -4.42
C PRO A 97 -4.17 8.14 -4.86
N MET A 98 -5.10 8.51 -3.99
CA MET A 98 -6.53 8.57 -4.31
C MET A 98 -7.02 9.97 -4.66
N SER A 99 -6.22 11.03 -4.48
CA SER A 99 -6.61 12.41 -4.84
C SER A 99 -5.91 12.91 -6.10
N LEU A 100 -4.68 12.47 -6.39
CA LEU A 100 -4.05 12.73 -7.67
C LEU A 100 -4.52 11.71 -8.72
N ASP A 101 -4.41 12.10 -9.98
CA ASP A 101 -4.76 11.29 -11.13
C ASP A 101 -3.69 10.21 -11.40
N PHE A 102 -3.57 9.26 -10.47
CA PHE A 102 -2.66 8.11 -10.57
C PHE A 102 -3.11 7.09 -11.61
N THR A 103 -4.31 7.22 -12.17
CA THR A 103 -4.83 6.31 -13.18
C THR A 103 -4.61 6.81 -14.61
N THR A 104 -4.44 8.13 -14.82
CA THR A 104 -4.13 8.67 -16.15
C THR A 104 -2.71 9.24 -16.31
N ASN A 105 -1.93 9.38 -15.23
CA ASN A 105 -0.55 9.87 -15.29
C ASN A 105 0.49 8.81 -14.88
N GLU A 106 1.28 8.35 -15.85
CA GLU A 106 2.34 7.35 -15.68
C GLU A 106 3.45 7.81 -14.74
N ILE A 107 3.75 9.11 -14.71
CA ILE A 107 4.77 9.66 -13.81
C ILE A 107 4.37 9.42 -12.36
N TYR A 108 3.10 9.66 -12.04
CA TYR A 108 2.58 9.48 -10.68
C TYR A 108 2.40 7.99 -10.37
N SER A 109 1.67 7.27 -11.23
CA SER A 109 1.44 5.82 -11.12
C SER A 109 2.73 5.02 -10.90
N SER A 110 3.64 5.10 -11.88
CA SER A 110 4.90 4.37 -11.86
C SER A 110 5.81 4.89 -10.76
N GLY A 111 5.90 6.21 -10.56
CA GLY A 111 6.79 6.79 -9.56
C GLY A 111 6.39 6.43 -8.13
N PHE A 112 5.09 6.35 -7.81
CA PHE A 112 4.65 5.86 -6.51
C PHE A 112 4.94 4.38 -6.33
N GLN A 113 4.67 3.54 -7.34
CA GLN A 113 5.00 2.12 -7.28
C GLN A 113 6.51 1.89 -7.11
N LEU A 114 7.37 2.70 -7.74
CA LEU A 114 8.82 2.64 -7.56
C LEU A 114 9.26 3.05 -6.15
N ALA A 115 8.69 4.12 -5.59
CA ALA A 115 8.96 4.49 -4.20
C ALA A 115 8.48 3.41 -3.21
N LEU A 116 7.36 2.77 -3.51
CA LEU A 116 6.86 1.64 -2.73
C LEU A 116 7.83 0.47 -2.76
N TYR A 117 8.34 0.08 -3.94
CA TYR A 117 9.34 -0.98 -4.05
C TYR A 117 10.65 -0.64 -3.34
N GLU A 118 11.10 0.62 -3.40
CA GLU A 118 12.25 1.06 -2.60
C GLU A 118 12.01 0.79 -1.11
N VAL A 119 10.88 1.21 -0.55
CA VAL A 119 10.58 0.97 0.88
C VAL A 119 10.49 -0.52 1.20
N VAL A 120 9.85 -1.30 0.35
CA VAL A 120 9.62 -2.75 0.53
C VAL A 120 10.92 -3.55 0.47
N TYR A 121 11.85 -3.19 -0.42
CA TYR A 121 13.08 -3.95 -0.64
C TYR A 121 14.34 -3.32 -0.04
N GLU A 122 14.23 -2.11 0.55
CA GLU A 122 15.34 -1.46 1.24
C GLU A 122 15.69 -2.20 2.53
N THR A 123 16.90 -2.76 2.58
CA THR A 123 17.37 -3.66 3.66
C THR A 123 18.69 -3.22 4.29
N SER A 124 19.31 -2.18 3.75
CA SER A 124 20.60 -1.65 4.21
C SER A 124 20.50 -0.67 5.37
N GLY A 125 19.28 -0.22 5.71
CA GLY A 125 19.01 0.74 6.80
C GLY A 125 19.43 2.17 6.45
N ASN A 126 19.73 2.43 5.18
CA ASN A 126 20.02 3.75 4.64
C ASN A 126 18.73 4.55 4.41
N PRO A 127 18.82 5.88 4.23
CA PRO A 127 17.69 6.67 3.74
C PRO A 127 17.19 6.12 2.39
N TYR A 128 15.87 6.08 2.20
CA TYR A 128 15.26 5.56 0.98
C TYR A 128 15.64 6.43 -0.22
N THR A 129 16.21 5.84 -1.26
CA THR A 129 16.61 6.59 -2.46
C THR A 129 16.73 5.66 -3.67
N LEU A 130 16.08 6.04 -4.77
CA LEU A 130 16.28 5.35 -6.03
C LEU A 130 17.56 5.85 -6.69
N ALA A 131 18.50 4.93 -6.89
CA ALA A 131 19.60 5.16 -7.81
C ALA A 131 19.17 4.85 -9.25
N PHE A 132 19.73 5.61 -10.21
CA PHE A 132 19.57 5.34 -11.65
C PHE A 132 20.42 4.17 -12.14
N GLU A 133 21.40 3.73 -11.35
CA GLU A 133 22.29 2.63 -11.69
C GLU A 133 22.53 1.77 -10.45
N SER A 134 22.93 0.52 -10.68
CA SER A 134 23.44 -0.39 -9.64
C SER A 134 24.79 0.12 -9.09
N SER A 135 24.82 1.30 -8.48
CA SER A 135 25.87 1.66 -7.55
C SER A 135 25.67 0.75 -6.34
N GLY A 136 26.62 -0.14 -6.03
CA GLY A 136 26.47 -1.24 -5.05
C GLY A 136 26.16 -0.85 -3.60
N THR A 137 25.68 0.37 -3.36
CA THR A 137 25.25 0.97 -2.11
C THR A 137 23.73 0.98 -1.90
N THR A 138 22.89 0.97 -2.95
CA THR A 138 21.43 0.90 -2.79
C THR A 138 20.92 -0.52 -2.94
N THR A 139 19.94 -0.93 -2.14
CA THR A 139 19.41 -2.31 -2.22
C THR A 139 18.38 -2.51 -3.33
N PHE A 140 17.72 -1.43 -3.77
CA PHE A 140 16.88 -1.35 -4.95
C PHE A 140 17.36 -0.19 -5.87
N TYR A 141 17.11 -0.32 -7.17
CA TYR A 141 17.38 0.72 -8.17
C TYR A 141 16.34 0.62 -9.27
N ALA A 142 16.06 1.76 -9.90
CA ALA A 142 15.12 1.85 -11.02
C ALA A 142 15.82 2.63 -12.13
N GLU A 143 16.35 1.90 -13.12
CA GLU A 143 16.96 2.50 -14.31
C GLU A 143 15.89 2.61 -15.40
N PRO A 144 15.63 3.83 -15.94
CA PRO A 144 14.83 4.01 -17.15
C PRO A 144 15.34 3.10 -18.28
N THR A 145 14.44 2.41 -18.98
CA THR A 145 14.81 1.63 -20.16
C THR A 145 15.05 2.50 -21.38
N ASP A 146 14.41 3.67 -21.44
CA ASP A 146 14.56 4.70 -22.45
C ASP A 146 14.67 6.10 -21.80
N TYR A 147 15.89 6.64 -21.71
CA TYR A 147 16.14 7.97 -21.17
C TYR A 147 15.53 9.12 -22.00
N SER A 148 15.02 8.84 -23.20
CA SER A 148 14.26 9.82 -24.00
C SER A 148 12.77 9.83 -23.66
N ASP A 149 12.30 8.83 -22.91
CA ASP A 149 10.95 8.80 -22.36
C ASP A 149 10.88 9.69 -21.10
N THR A 150 10.18 10.81 -21.24
CA THR A 150 9.95 11.74 -20.13
C THR A 150 9.07 11.15 -19.03
N GLY A 151 8.29 10.10 -19.34
CA GLY A 151 7.47 9.35 -18.40
C GLY A 151 8.33 8.58 -17.40
N GLU A 152 9.25 7.72 -17.88
CA GLU A 152 10.15 6.93 -17.03
C GLU A 152 11.05 7.82 -16.16
N VAL A 153 11.70 8.82 -16.78
CA VAL A 153 12.58 9.75 -16.06
C VAL A 153 11.78 10.58 -15.05
N GLY A 154 10.58 11.00 -15.44
CA GLY A 154 9.65 11.72 -14.58
C GLY A 154 9.20 10.86 -13.38
N ALA A 155 8.91 9.58 -13.60
CA ALA A 155 8.50 8.65 -12.56
C ALA A 155 9.59 8.45 -11.50
N VAL A 156 10.85 8.24 -11.91
CA VAL A 156 11.99 8.14 -10.98
C VAL A 156 12.18 9.46 -10.20
N ALA A 157 12.05 10.60 -10.88
CA ALA A 157 12.13 11.90 -10.22
C ALA A 157 11.00 12.13 -9.20
N PHE A 158 9.77 11.75 -9.54
CA PHE A 158 8.63 11.82 -8.65
C PHE A 158 8.82 10.90 -7.43
N ALA A 159 9.22 9.65 -7.66
CA ALA A 159 9.54 8.70 -6.61
C ALA A 159 10.58 9.26 -5.61
N ASN A 160 11.70 9.78 -6.11
CA ASN A 160 12.73 10.39 -5.25
C ASN A 160 12.23 11.63 -4.50
N SER A 161 11.26 12.39 -5.05
CA SER A 161 10.67 13.54 -4.36
C SER A 161 9.83 13.12 -3.14
N ILE A 162 9.03 12.05 -3.25
CA ILE A 162 8.24 11.53 -2.13
C ILE A 162 9.12 10.79 -1.12
N LEU A 163 10.14 10.05 -1.56
CA LEU A 163 11.12 9.40 -0.69
C LEU A 163 11.96 10.42 0.10
N SER A 164 12.35 11.53 -0.52
CA SER A 164 13.04 12.64 0.17
C SER A 164 12.16 13.24 1.28
N THR A 165 10.88 13.44 0.99
CA THR A 165 9.90 13.92 1.97
C THR A 165 9.75 12.92 3.12
N LEU A 166 9.63 11.63 2.81
CA LEU A 166 9.58 10.54 3.78
C LEU A 166 10.81 10.53 4.71
N ASN A 167 12.02 10.58 4.14
CA ASN A 167 13.28 10.60 4.88
C ASN A 167 13.42 11.82 5.81
N SER A 168 12.86 12.97 5.41
CA SER A 168 12.91 14.18 6.22
C SER A 168 12.03 14.10 7.48
N GLY A 169 11.02 13.22 7.49
CA GLY A 169 9.96 13.20 8.50
C GLY A 169 9.12 14.48 8.52
N THR A 170 9.33 15.39 7.57
CA THR A 170 8.64 16.67 7.44
C THR A 170 7.89 16.69 6.12
N GLY A 171 6.70 16.09 6.12
CA GLY A 171 5.82 16.01 4.97
C GLY A 171 4.40 16.35 5.38
N TRP A 172 3.74 17.18 4.58
CA TRP A 172 2.32 17.45 4.72
C TRP A 172 1.56 16.13 4.54
N VAL A 173 0.79 15.74 5.55
CA VAL A 173 -0.21 14.69 5.43
C VAL A 173 -1.36 15.30 4.63
N SER A 174 -1.39 15.09 3.30
CA SER A 174 -2.47 15.68 2.48
C SER A 174 -3.76 14.85 2.57
N GLY A 175 -3.64 13.55 2.84
CA GLY A 175 -4.74 12.64 3.11
C GLY A 175 -4.51 11.85 4.39
N ALA A 176 -5.58 11.58 5.15
CA ALA A 176 -5.57 10.53 6.15
C ALA A 176 -6.03 9.25 5.43
N TYR A 177 -5.11 8.34 5.16
CA TYR A 177 -5.42 7.04 4.57
C TYR A 177 -5.48 5.94 5.61
N GLU A 178 -6.42 5.02 5.46
CA GLU A 178 -6.37 3.73 6.11
C GLU A 178 -6.00 2.67 5.08
N LEU A 179 -4.89 1.97 5.32
CA LEU A 179 -4.40 0.93 4.43
C LEU A 179 -5.04 -0.41 4.72
N PHE A 180 -5.22 -1.20 3.67
CA PHE A 180 -5.54 -2.61 3.78
C PHE A 180 -4.67 -3.41 2.83
N TRP A 181 -4.34 -4.62 3.26
CA TRP A 181 -3.43 -5.51 2.57
C TRP A 181 -4.23 -6.64 1.94
N LEU A 182 -3.88 -7.00 0.71
CA LEU A 182 -4.53 -8.06 -0.05
C LEU A 182 -3.55 -9.20 -0.23
N GLN A 183 -3.76 -10.25 0.55
CA GLN A 183 -2.93 -11.45 0.53
C GLN A 183 -3.44 -12.48 -0.48
N ASN A 184 -2.63 -12.87 -1.47
CA ASN A 184 -3.02 -13.90 -2.43
C ASN A 184 -3.16 -15.26 -1.74
N THR A 185 -4.38 -15.80 -1.66
CA THR A 185 -4.70 -17.01 -0.86
C THR A 185 -3.95 -18.25 -1.32
N ASN A 186 -3.62 -18.33 -2.61
CA ASN A 186 -2.96 -19.49 -3.22
C ASN A 186 -1.44 -19.34 -3.30
N ASN A 187 -0.90 -18.19 -2.89
CA ASN A 187 0.53 -17.84 -2.97
C ASN A 187 1.13 -18.01 -4.38
N VAL A 188 0.31 -17.84 -5.43
CA VAL A 188 0.74 -17.93 -6.83
C VAL A 188 0.83 -16.58 -7.52
N GLY A 189 0.09 -15.58 -7.02
CA GLY A 189 0.15 -14.21 -7.48
C GLY A 189 0.78 -13.28 -6.44
N GLU A 190 1.11 -12.07 -6.86
CA GLU A 190 1.61 -11.01 -5.99
C GLU A 190 0.64 -10.66 -4.86
N ASN A 191 1.20 -10.11 -3.80
CA ASN A 191 0.41 -9.51 -2.74
C ASN A 191 0.32 -7.99 -2.98
N LEU A 192 -0.79 -7.37 -2.57
CA LEU A 192 -1.08 -5.97 -2.90
C LEU A 192 -1.38 -5.12 -1.67
N VAL A 193 -1.18 -3.82 -1.79
CA VAL A 193 -1.67 -2.81 -0.84
C VAL A 193 -2.62 -1.85 -1.55
N SER A 194 -3.61 -1.41 -0.81
CA SER A 194 -4.48 -0.33 -1.21
C SER A 194 -4.84 0.52 0.01
N GLY A 195 -5.36 1.70 -0.25
CA GLY A 195 -5.72 2.66 0.79
C GLY A 195 -7.06 3.31 0.46
N TYR A 196 -7.77 3.72 1.49
CA TYR A 196 -8.98 4.53 1.36
C TYR A 196 -8.90 5.73 2.30
N THR A 197 -9.51 6.84 1.91
CA THR A 197 -9.54 8.03 2.76
C THR A 197 -10.38 7.76 4.01
N VAL A 198 -9.84 8.07 5.18
CA VAL A 198 -10.51 7.86 6.47
C VAL A 198 -11.91 8.49 6.47
N GLY A 199 -12.92 7.70 6.87
CA GLY A 199 -14.32 8.11 6.87
C GLY A 199 -15.08 7.79 5.57
N SER A 200 -14.38 7.41 4.51
CA SER A 200 -14.95 6.74 3.35
C SER A 200 -14.96 5.25 3.67
N ASN A 201 -16.11 4.62 3.86
CA ASN A 201 -16.15 3.16 3.99
C ASN A 201 -16.31 2.57 2.57
N PRO A 202 -15.26 2.02 1.94
CA PRO A 202 -15.36 1.44 0.60
C PRO A 202 -16.18 0.13 0.56
N GLY A 203 -16.75 -0.32 1.70
CA GLY A 203 -17.56 -1.54 1.74
C GLY A 203 -16.75 -2.80 1.99
N PHE A 204 -15.46 -2.70 2.34
CA PHE A 204 -14.77 -3.83 2.94
C PHE A 204 -15.48 -4.21 4.24
N PRO A 205 -15.69 -5.51 4.51
CA PRO A 205 -16.07 -5.92 5.85
C PRO A 205 -14.90 -5.52 6.75
N ALA A 206 -15.03 -4.40 7.45
CA ALA A 206 -14.07 -3.97 8.45
C ALA A 206 -13.83 -5.19 9.33
N ALA A 207 -12.60 -5.74 9.30
CA ALA A 207 -12.20 -6.70 10.30
C ALA A 207 -12.56 -6.03 11.65
N PRO A 208 -13.26 -6.71 12.57
CA PRO A 208 -13.73 -6.09 13.80
C PRO A 208 -12.55 -5.39 14.46
N ILE A 209 -12.50 -4.07 14.37
CA ILE A 209 -11.44 -3.28 15.00
C ILE A 209 -11.62 -3.61 16.49
N PRO A 210 -10.61 -4.15 17.18
CA PRO A 210 -10.67 -4.26 18.61
C PRO A 210 -10.74 -2.82 19.12
N LEU A 211 -11.96 -2.33 19.34
CA LEU A 211 -12.17 -1.06 20.01
C LEU A 211 -11.35 -1.17 21.29
N PRO A 212 -10.36 -0.27 21.51
CA PRO A 212 -9.59 -0.32 22.73
C PRO A 212 -10.61 -0.34 23.87
N ALA A 213 -10.44 -1.27 24.80
CA ALA A 213 -11.39 -1.57 25.86
C ALA A 213 -11.81 -0.35 26.69
N SER A 214 -11.16 0.82 26.48
CA SER A 214 -11.58 2.17 26.81
C SER A 214 -13.09 2.42 26.77
N GLY A 215 -13.81 1.96 25.75
CA GLY A 215 -15.27 2.17 25.66
C GLY A 215 -16.04 1.43 26.78
N LEU A 216 -15.67 0.19 27.05
CA LEU A 216 -16.23 -0.61 28.14
C LEU A 216 -15.65 -0.19 29.51
N LEU A 217 -14.41 0.28 29.57
CA LEU A 217 -13.76 0.81 30.77
C LEU A 217 -14.39 2.13 31.22
N LEU A 218 -14.82 2.99 30.29
CA LEU A 218 -15.49 4.25 30.63
C LEU A 218 -16.89 3.99 31.21
N ILE A 219 -17.65 3.07 30.60
CA ILE A 219 -18.98 2.68 31.11
C ILE A 219 -18.84 1.93 32.45
N GLY A 220 -17.89 1.02 32.58
CA GLY A 220 -17.58 0.31 33.84
C GLY A 220 -17.09 1.24 34.94
N GLY A 221 -16.23 2.21 34.61
CA GLY A 221 -15.70 3.21 35.52
C GLY A 221 -16.77 4.17 36.06
N LEU A 222 -17.70 4.61 35.20
CA LEU A 222 -18.84 5.43 35.61
C LEU A 222 -19.84 4.65 36.49
N GLY A 223 -20.07 3.37 36.19
CA GLY A 223 -20.89 2.49 37.03
C GLY A 223 -20.32 2.27 38.44
N ALA A 224 -19.02 2.05 38.54
CA ALA A 224 -18.34 1.89 39.84
C ALA A 224 -18.43 3.15 40.71
N LEU A 225 -18.36 4.34 40.10
CA LEU A 225 -18.47 5.62 40.81
C LEU A 225 -19.88 5.86 41.38
N ALA A 226 -20.93 5.46 40.65
CA ALA A 226 -22.31 5.56 41.12
C ALA A 226 -22.60 4.63 42.31
N VAL A 227 -22.04 3.42 42.31
CA VAL A 227 -22.15 2.48 43.45
C VAL A 227 -21.38 2.99 44.67
N ALA A 228 -20.19 3.54 44.48
CA ALA A 228 -19.40 4.13 45.57
C ALA A 228 -20.12 5.33 46.23
N ARG A 229 -20.86 6.14 45.45
CA ARG A 229 -21.65 7.27 45.98
C ARG A 229 -22.84 6.81 46.84
N ARG A 230 -23.44 5.66 46.54
CA ARG A 230 -24.59 5.14 47.31
C ARG A 230 -24.19 4.64 48.69
N ARG A 231 -22.96 4.14 48.86
CA ARG A 231 -22.45 3.67 50.16
C ARG A 231 -22.17 4.79 51.18
N ARG A 232 -21.94 6.03 50.74
CA ARG A 232 -21.71 7.17 51.65
C ARG A 232 -22.97 7.78 52.26
N LYS A 233 -24.17 7.30 51.92
CA LYS A 233 -25.44 7.75 52.53
C LYS A 233 -25.99 6.80 53.61
N VAL A 234 -25.28 5.70 53.90
CA VAL A 234 -25.71 4.67 54.85
C VAL A 234 -24.70 4.52 56.01
N ALA A 235 -23.73 5.43 56.11
CA ALA A 235 -22.83 5.57 57.26
C ALA A 235 -23.10 6.93 57.93
#